data_AF-A0AA85FZU7-F1
#
_entry.id   AF-A0AA85FZU7-F1
#
_cell.length_a   1.000
_cell.length_b   1.000
_cell.length_c   1.000
_cell.angle_alpha   90.00
_cell.angle_beta   90.00
_cell.angle_gamma   90.00
#
_symmetry.space_group_name_H-M   'P 1'
#
loop_
_entity.id
_entity.type
_entity.pdbx_description
1 polymer ?
#
loop_
_entity_poly.entity_id
_entity_poly.type
_entity_poly.pdbx_seq_one_letter_code
_entity_poly.pdbx_strand_id
1 'polypeptide(L)'
;MDPSKLESLLKQQLKLIQMLTDIKVSPPTQPSISNATTTPSVDGIVNCIAEFHYDPDANVTFDMWFRRYEDLFKFDFANQDDAWKVRLLLRKLGASELDRYSNLILPLNPCDRSFADTVQTLGQHFGDKKSEK
;
A
#
# COMPACT_ATOMS: atom_id res chain seq x y z
N MET A 1 -50.42 8.15 -34.13
CA MET A 1 -49.02 8.23 -33.69
C MET A 1 -48.31 9.10 -34.71
N ASP A 2 -47.99 10.33 -34.36
CA ASP A 2 -47.56 11.35 -35.31
C ASP A 2 -46.13 11.05 -35.80
N PRO A 3 -45.88 11.03 -37.12
CA PRO A 3 -44.57 10.66 -37.67
C PRO A 3 -43.44 11.59 -37.19
N SER A 4 -43.75 12.87 -36.97
CA SER A 4 -42.80 13.86 -36.42
C SER A 4 -42.36 13.54 -34.99
N LYS A 5 -43.22 12.87 -34.21
CA LYS A 5 -42.90 12.46 -32.82
C LYS A 5 -41.94 11.27 -32.81
N LEU A 6 -42.06 10.38 -33.80
CA LEU A 6 -41.16 9.24 -33.97
C LEU A 6 -39.77 9.69 -34.44
N GLU A 7 -39.69 10.62 -35.39
CA GLU A 7 -38.41 11.21 -35.82
C GLU A 7 -37.70 11.96 -34.70
N SER A 8 -38.45 12.72 -33.88
CA SER A 8 -37.88 13.40 -32.72
C SER A 8 -37.31 12.42 -31.70
N LEU A 9 -37.97 11.29 -31.48
CA LEU A 9 -37.50 10.25 -30.56
C LEU A 9 -36.25 9.55 -31.11
N LEU A 10 -36.22 9.24 -32.41
CA LEU A 10 -35.07 8.63 -33.07
C LEU A 10 -33.85 9.56 -33.01
N LYS A 11 -34.04 10.86 -33.29
CA LYS A 11 -32.98 11.87 -33.16
C LYS A 11 -32.47 12.00 -31.72
N GLN A 12 -33.36 11.94 -30.74
CA GLN A 12 -32.98 11.98 -29.33
C GLN A 12 -32.15 10.75 -28.93
N GLN A 13 -32.54 9.56 -29.39
CA GLN A 13 -31.80 8.32 -29.16
C GLN A 13 -30.41 8.36 -29.81
N LEU A 14 -30.30 8.86 -31.05
CA LEU A 14 -29.02 9.02 -31.75
C LEU A 14 -28.08 9.99 -31.02
N LYS A 15 -28.61 11.09 -30.47
CA LYS A 15 -27.82 12.06 -29.70
C LYS A 15 -27.28 11.48 -28.40
N LEU A 16 -28.06 10.63 -27.72
CA LEU A 16 -27.60 9.91 -26.52
C LEU A 16 -26.47 8.93 -26.87
N ILE A 17 -26.63 8.17 -27.96
CA ILE A 17 -25.60 7.23 -28.44
C ILE A 17 -24.31 7.97 -28.83
N GLN A 18 -24.42 9.12 -29.50
CA GLN A 18 -23.25 9.93 -29.87
C GLN A 18 -22.51 10.48 -28.65
N MET A 19 -23.22 10.96 -27.62
CA MET A 19 -22.60 11.40 -26.37
C MET A 19 -21.93 10.24 -25.61
N LEU A 20 -22.53 9.06 -25.61
CA LEU A 20 -21.92 7.86 -25.00
C LEU A 20 -20.67 7.38 -25.77
N THR A 21 -20.63 7.60 -27.09
CA THR A 21 -19.50 7.20 -27.94
C THR A 21 -18.32 8.18 -27.83
N ASP A 22 -18.60 9.48 -27.70
CA ASP A 22 -17.58 10.53 -27.55
C ASP A 22 -16.82 10.41 -26.21
N ILE A 23 -17.48 9.93 -25.16
CA ILE A 23 -16.85 9.63 -23.86
C ILE A 23 -15.76 8.54 -23.96
N LYS A 24 -15.72 7.74 -25.05
CA LYS A 24 -14.75 6.66 -25.23
C LYS A 24 -13.49 7.04 -26.03
N VAL A 25 -13.41 8.25 -26.60
CA VAL A 25 -12.25 8.68 -27.42
C VAL A 25 -11.67 10.01 -26.94
N SER A 26 -11.35 10.07 -25.65
CA SER A 26 -10.33 10.94 -25.05
C SER A 26 -9.54 10.03 -24.13
N PRO A 27 -8.21 9.89 -24.21
CA PRO A 27 -7.50 8.78 -23.57
C PRO A 27 -7.79 8.73 -22.06
N PRO A 28 -8.54 7.73 -21.58
CA PRO A 28 -8.63 7.42 -20.17
C PRO A 28 -7.74 6.20 -19.94
N THR A 29 -6.78 6.30 -19.04
CA THR A 29 -6.05 5.13 -18.54
C THR A 29 -7.07 4.06 -18.10
N GLN A 30 -7.07 2.96 -18.83
CA GLN A 30 -8.04 1.87 -18.88
C GLN A 30 -8.34 1.23 -17.50
N PRO A 31 -9.60 1.06 -17.10
CA PRO A 31 -10.00 -0.02 -16.19
C PRO A 31 -10.56 -1.18 -17.00
N SER A 32 -9.71 -2.17 -17.29
CA SER A 32 -10.15 -3.47 -17.81
C SER A 32 -10.86 -4.22 -16.70
N ILE A 33 -12.16 -4.45 -16.84
CA ILE A 33 -12.87 -5.47 -16.08
C ILE A 33 -12.52 -6.80 -16.76
N SER A 34 -11.36 -7.33 -16.42
CA SER A 34 -11.08 -8.74 -16.52
C SER A 34 -11.69 -9.37 -15.28
N ASN A 35 -12.43 -10.47 -15.41
CA ASN A 35 -12.73 -11.37 -14.30
C ASN A 35 -11.46 -12.14 -13.88
N ALA A 36 -10.35 -11.42 -13.74
CA ALA A 36 -9.17 -11.90 -13.07
C ALA A 36 -9.55 -11.97 -11.60
N THR A 37 -9.24 -13.08 -10.95
CA THR A 37 -8.97 -13.07 -9.51
C THR A 37 -8.02 -11.90 -9.27
N THR A 38 -8.54 -10.74 -8.82
CA THR A 38 -7.76 -9.52 -8.65
C THR A 38 -6.79 -9.80 -7.53
N THR A 39 -5.60 -10.31 -7.87
CA THR A 39 -4.48 -10.31 -6.95
C THR A 39 -4.26 -8.85 -6.59
N PRO A 40 -4.32 -8.49 -5.29
CA PRO A 40 -4.15 -7.11 -4.89
C PRO A 40 -2.78 -6.64 -5.39
N SER A 41 -2.74 -5.49 -6.06
CA SER A 41 -1.48 -4.90 -6.51
C SER A 41 -0.57 -4.66 -5.31
N VAL A 42 0.75 -4.81 -5.49
CA VAL A 42 1.75 -4.56 -4.44
C VAL A 42 1.53 -3.20 -3.76
N ASP A 43 1.21 -2.16 -4.52
CA ASP A 43 0.92 -0.83 -3.97
C ASP A 43 -0.35 -0.82 -3.10
N GLY A 44 -1.38 -1.56 -3.52
CA GLY A 44 -2.61 -1.73 -2.75
C GLY A 44 -2.36 -2.42 -1.40
N ILE A 45 -1.55 -3.48 -1.39
CA ILE A 45 -1.17 -4.20 -0.16
C ILE A 45 -0.34 -3.28 0.75
N VAL A 46 0.60 -2.53 0.18
CA VAL A 46 1.42 -1.57 0.93
C VAL A 46 0.57 -0.47 1.55
N ASN A 47 -0.48 0.01 0.86
CA ASN A 47 -1.39 1.00 1.41
C ASN A 47 -2.26 0.46 2.56
N CYS A 48 -2.48 -0.85 2.64
CA CYS A 48 -3.17 -1.49 3.77
C CYS A 48 -2.31 -1.57 5.05
N ILE A 49 -0.99 -1.39 4.96
CA ILE A 49 -0.11 -1.38 6.13
C ILE A 49 -0.25 -0.03 6.83
N ALA A 50 -0.69 -0.03 8.09
CA ALA A 50 -0.81 1.17 8.89
C ALA A 50 0.57 1.71 9.28
N GLU A 51 0.68 3.03 9.46
CA GLU A 51 1.89 3.65 10.00
C GLU A 51 2.13 3.20 11.45
N PHE A 52 3.39 2.95 11.79
CA PHE A 52 3.82 2.56 13.12
C PHE A 52 4.23 3.80 13.91
N HIS A 53 3.59 3.98 15.06
CA HIS A 53 3.94 4.99 16.05
C HIS A 53 4.20 4.28 17.37
N TYR A 54 5.37 4.49 17.95
CA TYR A 54 5.73 3.84 19.19
C TYR A 54 5.03 4.54 20.36
N ASP A 55 4.18 3.79 21.07
CA ASP A 55 3.49 4.29 22.25
C ASP A 55 3.59 3.26 23.39
N PRO A 56 4.49 3.48 24.37
CA PRO A 56 4.67 2.54 25.47
C PRO A 56 3.47 2.51 26.43
N ASP A 57 2.71 3.60 26.57
CA ASP A 57 1.56 3.70 27.47
C ASP A 57 0.34 2.93 26.93
N ALA A 58 0.15 2.94 25.61
CA ALA A 58 -0.86 2.17 24.88
C ALA A 58 -0.38 0.77 24.47
N ASN A 59 0.83 0.37 24.89
CA ASN A 59 1.47 -0.89 24.52
C ASN A 59 1.57 -1.11 23.00
N VAL A 60 1.73 -0.03 22.22
CA VAL A 60 1.97 -0.09 20.78
C VAL A 60 3.47 -0.25 20.56
N THR A 61 3.89 -1.51 20.46
CA THR A 61 5.28 -1.89 20.23
C THR A 61 5.49 -2.38 18.80
N PHE A 62 6.75 -2.33 18.35
CA PHE A 62 7.12 -2.79 17.02
C PHE A 62 6.80 -4.27 16.84
N ASP A 63 7.01 -5.12 17.85
CA ASP A 63 6.65 -6.54 17.79
C ASP A 63 5.16 -6.75 17.52
N MET A 64 4.28 -6.02 18.21
CA MET A 64 2.82 -6.13 18.01
C MET A 64 2.39 -5.66 16.63
N TRP A 65 2.97 -4.55 16.16
CA TRP A 65 2.69 -4.03 14.82
C TRP A 65 3.23 -4.97 13.74
N PHE A 66 4.47 -5.43 13.87
CA PHE A 66 5.12 -6.29 12.88
C PHE A 66 4.43 -7.64 12.78
N ARG A 67 4.02 -8.24 13.89
CA ARG A 67 3.28 -9.51 13.91
C ARG A 67 1.97 -9.47 13.12
N ARG A 68 1.33 -8.30 13.00
CA ARG A 68 0.12 -8.12 12.17
C ARG A 68 0.43 -8.20 10.67
N TYR A 69 1.64 -7.82 10.27
CA TYR A 69 2.04 -7.70 8.87
C TYR A 69 3.13 -8.71 8.47
N GLU A 70 3.61 -9.53 9.39
CA GLU A 70 4.69 -10.51 9.18
C GLU A 70 4.38 -11.44 8.01
N ASP A 71 3.14 -11.91 7.90
CA ASP A 71 2.69 -12.77 6.81
C ASP A 71 2.78 -12.07 5.45
N LEU A 72 2.53 -10.76 5.37
CA LEU A 72 2.69 -10.01 4.11
C LEU A 72 4.16 -10.04 3.66
N PHE A 73 5.12 -9.90 4.57
CA PHE A 73 6.54 -9.97 4.23
C PHE A 73 6.99 -11.37 3.81
N LYS A 74 6.35 -12.42 4.34
CA LYS A 74 6.64 -13.82 4.03
C LYS A 74 6.00 -14.31 2.74
N PHE A 75 4.77 -13.91 2.45
CA PHE A 75 3.99 -14.43 1.33
C PHE A 75 3.86 -13.40 0.20
N ASP A 76 3.26 -12.24 0.46
CA ASP A 76 2.98 -11.23 -0.57
C ASP A 76 4.24 -10.52 -1.08
N PHE A 77 5.23 -10.30 -0.21
CA PHE A 77 6.50 -9.68 -0.55
C PHE A 77 7.65 -10.69 -0.65
N ALA A 78 7.37 -12.00 -0.75
CA ALA A 78 8.39 -13.05 -0.84
C ALA A 78 9.40 -12.77 -1.97
N ASN A 79 8.89 -12.29 -3.11
CA ASN A 79 9.68 -12.02 -4.32
C ASN A 79 10.42 -10.66 -4.30
N GLN A 80 10.28 -9.87 -3.24
CA GLN A 80 10.96 -8.57 -3.12
C GLN A 80 12.30 -8.73 -2.39
N ASP A 81 13.32 -8.01 -2.87
CA ASP A 81 14.64 -7.96 -2.24
C ASP A 81 14.61 -7.28 -0.86
N ASP A 82 15.60 -7.58 -0.03
CA ASP A 82 15.76 -6.98 1.31
C ASP A 82 15.72 -5.46 1.27
N ALA A 83 16.46 -4.83 0.35
CA ALA A 83 16.48 -3.37 0.22
C ALA A 83 15.10 -2.77 -0.10
N TRP A 84 14.22 -3.50 -0.81
CA TRP A 84 12.85 -3.06 -1.02
C TRP A 84 12.01 -3.18 0.25
N LYS A 85 12.11 -4.32 0.95
CA LYS A 85 11.39 -4.57 2.21
C LYS A 85 11.80 -3.59 3.31
N VAL A 86 13.09 -3.28 3.42
CA VAL A 86 13.62 -2.28 4.35
C VAL A 86 13.06 -0.91 4.03
N ARG A 87 13.12 -0.46 2.77
CA ARG A 87 12.53 0.83 2.36
C ARG A 87 11.03 0.91 2.68
N LEU A 88 10.29 -0.18 2.47
CA LEU A 88 8.87 -0.25 2.82
C LEU A 88 8.66 -0.06 4.33
N LEU A 89 9.45 -0.77 5.16
CA LEU A 89 9.36 -0.69 6.61
C LEU A 89 9.63 0.74 7.10
N LEU A 90 10.70 1.36 6.60
CA LEU A 90 11.08 2.76 6.89
C LEU A 90 10.00 3.75 6.47
N ARG A 91 9.33 3.51 5.34
CA ARG A 91 8.22 4.34 4.88
C ARG A 91 6.97 4.22 5.78
N LYS A 92 6.85 3.12 6.52
CA LYS A 92 5.73 2.88 7.44
C LYS A 92 6.07 3.20 8.89
N LEU A 93 7.29 3.63 9.18
CA LEU A 93 7.65 4.20 10.47
C LEU A 93 7.18 5.65 10.54
N GLY A 94 6.64 6.05 11.70
CA GLY A 94 6.37 7.45 12.00
C GLY A 94 7.64 8.29 11.95
N ALA A 95 7.49 9.60 11.74
CA ALA A 95 8.62 10.51 11.57
C ALA A 95 9.62 10.47 12.74
N SER A 96 9.12 10.37 13.99
CA SER A 96 9.94 10.31 15.19
C SER A 96 10.74 9.01 15.29
N GLU A 97 10.12 7.90 14.92
CA GLU A 97 10.70 6.56 14.95
C GLU A 97 11.72 6.38 13.83
N LEU A 98 11.44 6.92 12.64
CA LEU A 98 12.37 6.94 11.52
C LEU A 98 13.63 7.75 11.84
N ASP A 99 13.48 8.92 12.48
CA ASP A 99 14.62 9.73 12.93
C ASP A 99 15.49 8.95 13.95
N ARG A 100 14.85 8.35 14.96
CA ARG A 100 15.55 7.50 15.94
C ARG A 100 16.27 6.32 15.27
N TYR A 101 15.60 5.60 14.37
CA TYR A 101 16.22 4.50 13.63
C TYR A 101 17.42 4.99 12.81
N SER A 102 17.27 6.11 12.12
CA SER A 102 18.35 6.71 11.32
C SER A 102 19.57 7.04 12.19
N ASN A 103 19.36 7.58 13.39
CA ASN A 103 20.43 7.84 14.35
C ASN A 103 21.10 6.54 14.87
N LEU A 104 20.35 5.45 15.02
CA LEU A 104 20.87 4.16 15.52
C LEU A 104 21.77 3.45 14.51
N ILE A 105 21.53 3.63 13.22
CA ILE A 105 22.26 2.91 12.18
C ILE A 105 23.52 3.64 11.69
N LEU A 106 23.75 4.89 12.12
CA LEU A 106 24.92 5.67 11.70
C LEU A 106 26.24 4.96 12.04
N PRO A 107 27.26 5.01 11.15
CA PRO A 107 27.31 5.72 9.87
C PRO A 107 26.76 4.92 8.66
N LEU A 108 26.10 3.78 8.86
CA LEU A 108 25.63 2.92 7.79
C LEU A 108 24.39 3.48 7.09
N ASN A 109 24.23 3.14 5.81
CA ASN A 109 23.02 3.46 5.05
C ASN A 109 21.91 2.46 5.43
N PRO A 110 20.68 2.93 5.72
CA PRO A 110 19.56 2.05 6.07
C PRO A 110 19.28 0.97 5.03
N CYS A 111 19.46 1.28 3.74
CA CYS A 111 19.17 0.36 2.64
C CYS A 111 20.25 -0.70 2.43
N ASP A 112 21.41 -0.58 3.09
CA ASP A 112 22.53 -1.52 3.01
C ASP A 112 22.38 -2.69 4.00
N ARG A 113 21.46 -2.55 4.97
CA ARG A 113 21.14 -3.62 5.93
C ARG A 113 20.16 -4.64 5.35
N SER A 114 20.27 -5.86 5.84
CA SER A 114 19.27 -6.89 5.56
C SER A 114 17.94 -6.57 6.25
N PHE A 115 16.85 -7.13 5.72
CA PHE A 115 15.53 -6.97 6.33
C PHE A 115 15.51 -7.55 7.74
N ALA A 116 16.14 -8.70 7.96
CA ALA A 116 16.19 -9.35 9.27
C ALA A 116 16.91 -8.49 10.32
N ASP A 117 18.05 -7.88 9.99
CA ASP A 117 18.82 -7.02 10.90
C ASP A 117 18.05 -5.75 11.27
N THR A 118 17.35 -5.18 10.27
CA THR A 118 16.47 -4.02 10.46
C THR A 118 15.31 -4.33 11.40
N VAL A 119 14.60 -5.44 11.18
CA VAL A 119 13.49 -5.90 12.03
C VAL A 119 13.98 -6.18 13.46
N GLN A 120 15.15 -6.81 13.62
CA GLN A 120 15.75 -7.06 14.93
C GLN A 120 16.08 -5.77 15.66
N THR A 121 16.72 -4.80 14.97
CA THR A 121 17.07 -3.50 15.55
C THR A 121 15.81 -2.76 16.00
N LEU A 122 14.77 -2.74 15.17
CA LEU A 122 13.50 -2.10 15.51
C LEU A 122 12.79 -2.81 16.67
N GLY A 123 12.80 -4.14 16.72
CA GLY A 123 12.29 -4.91 17.86
C GLY A 123 13.06 -4.64 19.15
N GLN A 124 14.39 -4.51 19.12
CA GLN A 124 15.16 -4.21 20.33
C GLN A 124 14.87 -2.80 20.90
N HIS A 125 14.68 -1.81 20.01
CA HIS A 125 14.52 -0.42 20.43
C HIS A 125 13.05 0.00 20.67
N PHE A 126 12.12 -0.58 19.91
CA PHE A 126 10.69 -0.25 19.94
C PHE A 126 9.80 -1.44 20.34
N GLY A 127 10.40 -2.56 20.73
CA GLY A 127 9.67 -3.75 21.19
C GLY A 127 9.26 -3.71 22.66
N ASP A 128 8.49 -4.71 23.06
CA ASP A 128 8.18 -4.93 24.47
C ASP A 128 9.46 -5.40 25.18
N LYS A 129 9.95 -4.64 26.17
CA LYS A 129 11.07 -5.05 27.06
C LYS A 129 10.71 -6.21 28.00
N LYS A 130 9.73 -7.04 27.65
CA LYS A 130 9.17 -8.12 28.47
C LYS A 130 9.68 -9.47 27.98
N SER A 131 11.00 -9.64 27.87
CA SER A 131 11.62 -10.96 27.67
C SER A 131 13.05 -10.95 28.21
N GLU A 132 13.20 -10.53 29.46
CA GLU A 132 14.29 -11.00 30.32
C GLU A 132 13.66 -11.52 31.60
N LYS A 133 13.21 -12.78 31.58
CA LYS A 133 12.89 -13.55 32.77
C LYS A 133 13.11 -15.03 32.52
#